data_AF-A0A4Q3ABI1-F1
#
_entry.id   AF-A0A4Q3ABI1-F1
#
_cell.length_a   1.000
_cell.length_b   1.000
_cell.length_c   1.000
_cell.angle_alpha   90.00
_cell.angle_beta   90.00
_cell.angle_gamma   90.00
#
_symmetry.space_group_name_H-M   'P 1'
#
loop_
_entity.id
_entity.type
_entity.pdbx_description
1 polymer ?
#
loop_
_entity_poly.entity_id
_entity_poly.type
_entity_poly.pdbx_seq_one_letter_code
_entity_poly.pdbx_strand_id
1 'polypeptide(L)'
;MKYWINMGDILYQADISKIAERFAKQTGGACRFIGSLCLTGPGNDYTEPYLTFWQEKHAPEHSNYFGLIRRGNGTMISNASSITRGTWGGLADVNTGEVLFSRYRHDFRRSISGNFTVDGGRDYTKYSGTGFVPVKLRVIRDRMILVEVDGRATIPESPQE
;
A
#
# COMPACT_ATOMS: atom_id res chain seq x y z
N MET A 1 -1.43 -16.82 -15.75
CA MET A 1 -0.89 -16.76 -14.38
C MET A 1 -1.63 -15.67 -13.62
N LYS A 2 -2.02 -15.89 -12.37
CA LYS A 2 -2.74 -14.88 -11.56
C LYS A 2 -1.74 -14.17 -10.66
N TYR A 3 -1.67 -12.84 -10.77
CA TYR A 3 -0.84 -12.02 -9.90
C TYR A 3 -1.50 -11.81 -8.54
N TRP A 4 -0.70 -11.72 -7.48
CA TRP A 4 -1.14 -11.33 -6.14
C TRP A 4 -0.13 -10.38 -5.50
N ILE A 5 -0.61 -9.35 -4.80
CA ILE A 5 0.25 -8.29 -4.26
C ILE A 5 0.69 -8.65 -2.85
N ASN A 6 2.00 -8.73 -2.64
CA ASN A 6 2.58 -8.95 -1.33
C ASN A 6 2.60 -7.64 -0.53
N MET A 7 1.56 -7.42 0.28
CA MET A 7 1.43 -6.24 1.15
C MET A 7 2.36 -6.24 2.37
N GLY A 8 3.08 -7.34 2.60
CA GLY A 8 3.97 -7.53 3.74
C GLY A 8 3.23 -7.55 5.08
N ASP A 9 4.00 -7.57 6.17
CA ASP A 9 3.43 -7.64 7.51
C ASP A 9 2.99 -6.27 8.04
N ILE A 10 2.08 -6.31 9.02
CA ILE A 10 1.69 -5.16 9.82
C ILE A 10 2.88 -4.75 10.69
N LEU A 11 3.31 -3.49 10.58
CA LEU A 11 4.61 -3.06 11.12
C LEU A 11 4.66 -2.87 12.64
N TYR A 12 3.51 -2.75 13.29
CA TYR A 12 3.42 -2.61 14.73
C TYR A 12 2.13 -3.19 15.26
N GLN A 13 2.13 -3.60 16.53
CA GLN A 13 1.00 -4.25 17.16
C GLN A 13 -0.22 -3.31 17.18
N ALA A 14 -1.21 -3.63 16.35
CA ALA A 14 -2.48 -2.93 16.24
C ALA A 14 -3.58 -3.94 15.92
N ASP A 15 -4.73 -3.78 16.57
CA ASP A 15 -5.92 -4.58 16.25
C ASP A 15 -6.66 -3.90 15.08
N ILE A 16 -6.27 -4.28 13.86
CA ILE A 16 -6.76 -3.68 12.61
C ILE A 16 -8.28 -3.80 12.50
N SER A 17 -8.83 -4.96 12.88
CA SER A 17 -10.26 -5.21 12.85
C SER A 17 -10.99 -4.27 13.80
N LYS A 18 -10.54 -4.14 15.06
CA LYS A 18 -11.14 -3.20 16.01
C LYS A 18 -11.05 -1.75 15.56
N ILE A 19 -9.94 -1.35 14.92
CA ILE A 19 -9.80 0.00 14.36
C ILE A 19 -10.83 0.21 13.26
N ALA A 20 -10.89 -0.68 12.27
CA ALA A 20 -11.83 -0.58 11.16
C ALA A 20 -13.29 -0.56 11.66
N GLU A 21 -13.66 -1.45 12.58
CA GLU A 21 -14.99 -1.50 13.18
C GLU A 21 -15.34 -0.19 13.92
N ARG A 22 -14.41 0.38 14.67
CA ARG A 22 -14.62 1.64 15.39
C ARG A 22 -14.96 2.78 14.42
N PHE A 23 -14.16 2.93 13.37
CA PHE A 23 -14.38 3.99 12.37
C PHE A 23 -15.64 3.74 11.54
N ALA A 24 -15.96 2.48 11.22
CA ALA A 24 -17.19 2.13 10.53
C ALA A 24 -18.43 2.49 11.37
N LYS A 25 -18.43 2.17 12.67
CA LYS A 25 -19.50 2.54 13.60
C LYS A 25 -19.65 4.06 13.75
N GLN A 26 -18.52 4.78 13.84
CA GLN A 26 -18.54 6.23 14.01
C GLN A 26 -19.06 6.97 12.77
N THR A 27 -18.78 6.47 11.58
CA THR A 27 -19.12 7.14 10.31
C THR A 27 -20.39 6.61 9.66
N GLY A 28 -20.89 5.44 10.10
CA GLY A 28 -22.05 4.78 9.49
C GLY A 28 -21.79 4.31 8.05
N GLY A 29 -20.54 4.01 7.71
CA GLY A 29 -20.11 3.49 6.39
C GLY A 29 -18.98 2.47 6.54
N ALA A 30 -18.61 1.78 5.46
CA ALA A 30 -17.52 0.80 5.52
C ALA A 30 -16.16 1.47 5.84
N CYS A 31 -15.32 0.77 6.60
CA CYS A 31 -13.92 1.14 6.81
C CYS A 31 -13.06 -0.11 6.60
N ARG A 32 -11.99 0.03 5.81
CA ARG A 32 -11.16 -1.10 5.36
C ARG A 32 -9.68 -0.74 5.47
N PHE A 33 -8.90 -1.68 5.97
CA PHE A 33 -7.45 -1.58 5.98
C PHE A 33 -6.89 -1.84 4.58
N ILE A 34 -5.98 -0.98 4.13
CA ILE A 34 -5.31 -1.11 2.84
C ILE A 34 -3.97 -1.82 3.04
N GLY A 35 -3.13 -1.30 3.94
CA GLY A 35 -1.78 -1.80 4.17
C GLY A 35 -0.90 -0.82 4.95
N SER A 36 0.31 -1.27 5.28
CA SER A 36 1.35 -0.40 5.84
C SER A 36 2.03 0.36 4.69
N LEU A 37 1.69 1.63 4.46
CA LEU A 37 2.17 2.41 3.30
C LEU A 37 2.73 3.77 3.73
N CYS A 38 3.73 4.29 3.02
CA CYS A 38 4.22 5.66 3.24
C CYS A 38 3.24 6.72 2.72
N LEU A 39 3.16 7.82 3.46
CA LEU A 39 2.55 9.07 3.00
C LEU A 39 3.62 9.96 2.35
N THR A 40 3.19 10.98 1.60
CA THR A 40 4.11 12.05 1.21
C THR A 40 4.32 12.99 2.39
N GLY A 41 5.52 12.94 2.97
CA GLY A 41 5.98 13.85 4.02
C GLY A 41 6.54 15.17 3.48
N PRO A 42 6.93 16.10 4.36
CA PRO A 42 7.61 17.34 3.99
C PRO A 42 8.83 17.06 3.10
N GLY A 43 9.04 17.87 2.06
CA GLY A 43 10.18 17.70 1.15
C GLY A 43 10.13 16.44 0.28
N ASN A 44 8.95 15.84 0.09
CA ASN A 44 8.77 14.55 -0.59
C ASN A 44 9.48 13.38 0.14
N ASP A 45 9.47 13.40 1.48
CA ASP A 45 9.91 12.25 2.25
C ASP A 45 8.86 11.11 2.18
N TYR A 46 9.33 9.87 1.98
CA TYR A 46 8.52 8.66 1.90
C TYR A 46 8.97 7.59 2.91
N THR A 47 9.70 7.98 3.95
CA THR A 47 10.36 7.05 4.88
C THR A 47 9.42 6.41 5.88
N GLU A 48 8.44 7.16 6.38
CA GLU A 48 7.59 6.68 7.47
C GLU A 48 6.40 5.88 6.97
N PRO A 49 6.22 4.64 7.44
CA PRO A 49 5.04 3.85 7.13
C PRO A 49 3.89 4.11 8.10
N TYR A 50 2.69 4.17 7.53
CA TYR A 50 1.45 4.35 8.24
C TYR A 50 0.58 3.11 8.05
N LEU A 51 -0.18 2.70 9.07
CA LEU A 51 -1.30 1.81 8.83
C LEU A 51 -2.40 2.60 8.13
N THR A 52 -2.59 2.34 6.85
CA THR A 52 -3.50 3.11 6.00
C THR A 52 -4.84 2.43 5.82
N PHE A 53 -5.89 3.24 5.86
CA PHE A 53 -7.27 2.83 5.81
C PHE A 53 -8.04 3.67 4.79
N TRP A 54 -9.07 3.06 4.23
CA TRP A 54 -10.11 3.71 3.46
C TRP A 54 -11.43 3.68 4.23
N GLN A 55 -12.18 4.78 4.20
CA GLN A 55 -13.53 4.90 4.76
C GLN A 55 -14.50 5.38 3.68
N GLU A 56 -15.65 4.74 3.57
CA GLU A 56 -16.70 5.09 2.61
C GLU A 56 -17.32 6.46 2.90
N LYS A 57 -17.61 6.71 4.17
CA LYS A 57 -18.13 7.99 4.66
C LYS A 57 -17.07 8.68 5.51
N HIS A 58 -16.90 9.98 5.32
CA HIS A 58 -15.97 10.81 6.09
C HIS A 58 -16.59 12.17 6.39
N ALA A 59 -15.99 12.90 7.35
CA ALA A 59 -16.36 14.29 7.56
C ALA A 59 -16.03 15.11 6.31
N PRO A 60 -16.84 16.12 5.92
CA PRO A 60 -16.69 16.84 4.65
C PRO A 60 -15.28 17.41 4.37
N GLU A 61 -14.54 17.80 5.41
CA GLU A 61 -13.20 18.39 5.28
C GLU A 61 -12.04 17.38 5.25
N HIS A 62 -12.36 16.08 5.25
CA HIS A 62 -11.36 15.02 5.25
C HIS A 62 -11.43 14.22 3.96
N SER A 63 -10.41 13.40 3.71
CA SER A 63 -10.47 12.46 2.59
C SER A 63 -11.05 11.12 3.04
N ASN A 64 -11.41 10.25 2.10
CA ASN A 64 -11.70 8.84 2.39
C ASN A 64 -10.50 8.06 2.95
N TYR A 65 -9.31 8.65 3.06
CA TYR A 65 -8.09 7.95 3.44
C TYR A 65 -7.49 8.56 4.71
N PHE A 66 -7.20 7.71 5.68
CA PHE A 66 -6.45 8.08 6.88
C PHE A 66 -5.36 7.07 7.19
N GLY A 67 -4.32 7.54 7.86
CA GLY A 67 -3.17 6.76 8.28
C GLY A 67 -2.99 6.87 9.78
N LEU A 68 -2.63 5.76 10.41
CA LEU A 68 -2.16 5.75 11.80
C LEU A 68 -0.65 5.63 11.82
N ILE A 69 0.00 6.31 12.75
CA ILE A 69 1.41 6.13 13.07
C ILE A 69 1.62 6.22 14.58
N ARG A 70 2.55 5.44 15.12
CA ARG A 70 3.02 5.60 16.49
C ARG A 70 4.14 6.63 16.53
N ARG A 71 3.98 7.67 17.34
CA ARG A 71 5.04 8.64 17.65
C ARG A 71 5.10 8.87 19.15
N GLY A 72 6.27 8.62 19.74
CA GLY A 72 6.44 8.62 21.20
C GLY A 72 5.44 7.67 21.87
N ASN A 73 4.73 8.16 22.89
CA ASN A 73 3.74 7.38 23.64
C ASN A 73 2.33 7.43 23.02
N GLY A 74 2.17 8.08 21.86
CA GLY A 74 0.86 8.33 21.24
C GLY A 74 0.68 7.64 19.89
N THR A 75 -0.60 7.51 19.50
CA THR A 75 -0.99 7.22 18.11
C THR A 75 -1.51 8.51 17.49
N MET A 76 -0.97 8.87 16.33
CA MET A 76 -1.42 10.01 15.55
C MET A 76 -2.26 9.53 14.36
N ILE A 77 -3.30 10.29 14.04
CA ILE A 77 -4.11 10.11 12.82
C ILE A 77 -3.66 11.17 11.82
N SER A 78 -3.40 10.75 10.58
CA SER A 78 -2.97 11.63 9.48
C SER A 78 -3.85 11.45 8.26
N ASN A 79 -4.00 12.50 7.45
CA ASN A 79 -4.64 12.40 6.15
C ASN A 79 -3.76 11.55 5.22
N ALA A 80 -4.29 10.42 4.74
CA ALA A 80 -3.56 9.48 3.90
C ALA A 80 -3.89 9.58 2.41
N SER A 81 -4.61 10.61 1.95
CA SER A 81 -4.99 10.77 0.54
C SER A 81 -3.81 10.71 -0.43
N SER A 82 -2.62 11.09 0.04
CA SER A 82 -1.40 11.07 -0.76
C SER A 82 -1.07 9.68 -1.32
N ILE A 83 -1.46 8.57 -0.67
CA ILE A 83 -1.19 7.21 -1.17
C ILE A 83 -1.81 6.88 -2.53
N THR A 84 -2.84 7.64 -2.92
CA THR A 84 -3.58 7.47 -4.19
C THR A 84 -2.92 8.19 -5.37
N ARG A 85 -1.96 9.09 -5.09
CA ARG A 85 -1.29 9.89 -6.10
C ARG A 85 -0.25 9.03 -6.82
N GLY A 86 -0.14 9.19 -8.14
CA GLY A 86 0.87 8.49 -8.95
C GLY A 86 0.75 6.96 -8.89
N THR A 87 1.88 6.30 -9.08
CA THR A 87 2.03 4.84 -9.05
C THR A 87 3.10 4.42 -8.06
N TRP A 88 3.02 3.17 -7.62
CA TRP A 88 4.06 2.50 -6.87
C TRP A 88 4.76 1.52 -7.81
N GLY A 89 6.09 1.59 -7.88
CA GLY A 89 6.87 0.64 -8.67
C GLY A 89 7.11 -0.65 -7.91
N GLY A 90 7.03 -1.77 -8.61
CA GLY A 90 7.29 -3.09 -8.06
C GLY A 90 7.76 -4.05 -9.14
N LEU A 91 7.94 -5.31 -8.74
CA LEU A 91 8.33 -6.40 -9.61
C LEU A 91 7.38 -7.57 -9.42
N ALA A 92 7.03 -8.25 -10.52
CA ALA A 92 6.26 -9.48 -10.49
C ALA A 92 7.13 -10.69 -10.84
N ASP A 93 7.09 -11.71 -10.01
CA ASP A 93 7.75 -12.99 -10.26
C ASP A 93 7.09 -13.70 -11.44
N VAL A 94 7.88 -14.08 -12.45
CA VAL A 94 7.36 -14.70 -13.69
C VAL A 94 6.90 -16.14 -13.51
N ASN A 95 7.26 -16.78 -12.39
CA ASN A 95 6.93 -18.17 -12.08
C ASN A 95 5.84 -18.28 -11.02
N THR A 96 5.86 -17.42 -10.00
CA THR A 96 4.93 -17.50 -8.86
C THR A 96 3.75 -16.53 -8.95
N GLY A 97 3.87 -15.46 -9.76
CA GLY A 97 2.90 -14.39 -9.81
C GLY A 97 2.90 -13.47 -8.58
N GLU A 98 3.85 -13.63 -7.65
CA GLU A 98 4.03 -12.68 -6.55
C GLU A 98 4.39 -11.30 -7.11
N VAL A 99 3.63 -10.29 -6.72
CA VAL A 99 3.97 -8.90 -6.96
C VAL A 99 4.56 -8.31 -5.68
N LEU A 100 5.86 -8.04 -5.72
CA LEU A 100 6.62 -7.46 -4.63
C LEU A 100 6.88 -5.98 -4.90
N PHE A 101 6.66 -5.14 -3.90
CA PHE A 101 6.96 -3.72 -3.96
C PHE A 101 7.44 -3.25 -2.58
N SER A 102 8.21 -2.16 -2.60
CA SER A 102 8.67 -1.50 -1.38
C SER A 102 7.58 -0.51 -0.93
N ARG A 103 7.18 -0.56 0.34
CA ARG A 103 6.02 0.15 0.90
C ARG A 103 6.35 1.54 1.45
N TYR A 104 7.64 1.80 1.67
CA TYR A 104 8.20 3.05 2.17
C TYR A 104 9.69 3.06 1.84
N ARG A 105 10.33 4.23 1.90
CA ARG A 105 11.78 4.35 1.63
C ARG A 105 12.55 3.50 2.65
N HIS A 106 13.52 2.72 2.17
CA HIS A 106 14.28 1.74 2.97
C HIS A 106 13.49 0.50 3.43
N ASP A 107 12.33 0.20 2.83
CA ASP A 107 11.63 -1.09 2.97
C ASP A 107 12.26 -2.11 2.01
N PHE A 108 13.42 -2.65 2.40
CA PHE A 108 14.11 -3.71 1.66
C PHE A 108 13.36 -5.03 1.79
N ARG A 109 12.90 -5.57 0.66
CA ARG A 109 12.06 -6.77 0.61
C ARG A 109 12.60 -7.78 -0.40
N ARG A 110 12.37 -9.06 -0.12
CA ARG A 110 12.77 -10.19 -0.96
C ARG A 110 11.56 -11.00 -1.42
N SER A 111 11.59 -11.48 -2.65
CA SER A 111 10.53 -12.35 -3.17
C SER A 111 10.47 -13.67 -2.40
N ILE A 112 9.31 -14.32 -2.40
CA ILE A 112 9.10 -15.64 -1.80
C ILE A 112 9.98 -16.71 -2.47
N SER A 113 10.24 -16.55 -3.77
CA SER A 113 11.17 -17.39 -4.53
C SER A 113 12.64 -17.14 -4.15
N GLY A 114 12.94 -16.02 -3.49
CA GLY A 114 14.29 -15.60 -3.15
C GLY A 114 15.11 -15.03 -4.31
N ASN A 115 14.53 -14.97 -5.52
CA ASN A 115 15.21 -14.64 -6.77
C ASN A 115 15.48 -13.15 -6.99
N PHE A 116 14.69 -12.26 -6.37
CA PHE A 116 14.87 -10.83 -6.52
C PHE A 116 14.49 -10.05 -5.25
N THR A 117 14.95 -8.80 -5.20
CA THR A 117 14.69 -7.87 -4.10
C THR A 117 14.21 -6.52 -4.62
N VAL A 118 13.49 -5.77 -3.79
CA VAL A 118 13.02 -4.40 -4.05
C VAL A 118 13.28 -3.50 -2.84
N ASP A 119 13.57 -2.22 -3.09
CA ASP A 119 13.72 -1.17 -2.08
C ASP A 119 13.37 0.21 -2.69
N GLY A 120 13.03 1.17 -1.84
CA GLY A 120 12.86 2.59 -2.20
C GLY A 120 11.47 3.18 -2.05
N GLY A 121 10.48 2.38 -1.66
CA GLY A 121 9.12 2.84 -1.47
C GLY A 121 8.52 3.44 -2.74
N ARG A 122 7.92 4.63 -2.56
CA ARG A 122 7.38 5.45 -3.63
C ARG A 122 8.37 6.49 -4.17
N ASP A 123 9.51 6.65 -3.51
CA ASP A 123 10.54 7.62 -3.90
C ASP A 123 11.31 7.14 -5.14
N TYR A 124 11.69 5.86 -5.13
CA TYR A 124 12.34 5.18 -6.24
C TYR A 124 12.06 3.69 -6.18
N THR A 125 12.32 2.97 -7.28
CA THR A 125 12.26 1.50 -7.32
C THR A 125 13.63 0.95 -7.64
N LYS A 126 14.36 0.55 -6.61
CA LYS A 126 15.65 -0.13 -6.73
C LYS A 126 15.43 -1.63 -6.58
N TYR A 127 16.09 -2.42 -7.41
CA TYR A 127 15.95 -3.86 -7.38
C TYR A 127 17.27 -4.58 -7.71
N SER A 128 17.34 -5.86 -7.37
CA SER A 128 18.39 -6.78 -7.82
C SER A 128 17.82 -8.18 -8.02
N GLY A 129 18.51 -9.01 -8.80
CA GLY A 129 18.12 -10.40 -9.07
C GLY A 129 17.60 -10.62 -10.49
N THR A 130 16.88 -11.72 -10.70
CA THR A 130 16.34 -12.12 -12.02
C THR A 130 14.97 -12.79 -11.87
N GLY A 131 14.33 -13.16 -13.00
CA GLY A 131 13.06 -13.90 -12.98
C GLY A 131 11.85 -13.03 -12.63
N PHE A 132 11.88 -11.76 -13.02
CA PHE A 132 10.78 -10.83 -12.78
C PHE A 132 10.48 -9.96 -14.00
N VAL A 133 9.32 -9.32 -13.98
CA VAL A 133 8.96 -8.20 -14.87
C VAL A 133 8.57 -6.96 -14.06
N PRO A 134 8.84 -5.74 -14.54
CA PRO A 134 8.45 -4.52 -13.84
C PRO A 134 6.93 -4.36 -13.82
N VAL A 135 6.40 -3.80 -12.74
CA VAL A 135 4.98 -3.50 -12.60
C VAL A 135 4.73 -2.12 -12.01
N LYS A 136 3.51 -1.61 -12.21
CA LYS A 136 3.00 -0.43 -11.49
C LYS A 136 1.72 -0.78 -10.73
N LEU A 137 1.63 -0.26 -9.52
CA LEU A 137 0.48 -0.41 -8.63
C LEU A 137 -0.17 0.96 -8.35
N ARG A 138 -1.46 0.96 -8.03
CA ARG A 138 -2.20 2.13 -7.54
C ARG A 138 -3.11 1.75 -6.39
N VAL A 139 -3.30 2.67 -5.45
CA VAL A 139 -4.39 2.56 -4.47
C VAL A 139 -5.68 3.08 -5.12
N ILE A 140 -6.70 2.23 -5.18
CA ILE A 140 -8.04 2.59 -5.63
C ILE A 140 -9.04 2.14 -4.59
N ARG A 141 -9.77 3.11 -4.01
CA ARG A 141 -10.72 2.90 -2.91
C ARG A 141 -10.06 2.14 -1.76
N ASP A 142 -10.48 0.91 -1.50
CA ASP A 142 -10.15 0.13 -0.33
C ASP A 142 -8.94 -0.80 -0.51
N ARG A 143 -8.26 -0.75 -1.66
CA ARG A 143 -7.20 -1.72 -1.98
C ARG A 143 -6.12 -1.16 -2.89
N MET A 144 -4.96 -1.80 -2.84
CA MET A 144 -3.92 -1.65 -3.86
C MET A 144 -4.19 -2.61 -5.02
N ILE A 145 -4.07 -2.12 -6.24
CA ILE A 145 -4.28 -2.89 -7.46
C ILE A 145 -3.08 -2.80 -8.39
N LEU A 146 -2.90 -3.84 -9.19
CA LEU A 146 -1.96 -3.88 -10.31
C LEU A 146 -2.57 -3.17 -11.52
N VAL A 147 -1.85 -2.19 -12.08
CA VAL A 147 -2.31 -1.37 -13.22
C VAL A 147 -1.44 -1.49 -14.47
N GLU A 148 -0.23 -2.02 -14.34
CA GLU A 148 0.69 -2.19 -15.47
C GLU A 148 1.62 -3.38 -15.19
N VAL A 149 1.86 -4.20 -16.21
CA VAL A 149 2.85 -5.29 -16.22
C VAL A 149 3.69 -5.17 -17.48
N ASP A 150 5.01 -5.06 -17.33
CA ASP A 150 5.96 -4.98 -18.45
C ASP A 150 5.58 -3.90 -19.48
N GLY A 151 5.22 -2.70 -18.99
CA GLY A 151 4.82 -1.57 -19.83
C GLY A 151 3.41 -1.68 -20.44
N ARG A 152 2.67 -2.76 -20.17
CA ARG A 152 1.31 -2.98 -20.68
C ARG A 152 0.30 -2.73 -19.59
N ALA A 153 -0.67 -1.85 -19.86
CA ALA A 153 -1.76 -1.58 -18.94
C ALA A 153 -2.56 -2.86 -18.65
N THR A 154 -2.91 -3.07 -17.39
CA THR A 154 -3.85 -4.13 -16.99
C THR A 154 -5.25 -3.53 -16.87
N ILE A 155 -6.26 -4.30 -17.28
CA ILE A 155 -7.65 -3.97 -16.95
C ILE A 155 -7.81 -4.37 -15.48
N PRO A 156 -8.11 -3.43 -14.56
CA PRO A 156 -8.43 -3.79 -13.19
C PRO A 156 -9.62 -4.74 -13.24
N GLU A 157 -9.52 -5.92 -12.61
CA GLU A 157 -10.70 -6.75 -12.39
C GLU A 157 -11.76 -5.86 -11.71
N SER A 158 -12.95 -5.79 -12.30
CA SER A 158 -14.06 -5.02 -11.74
C SER A 158 -14.22 -5.41 -10.26
N PRO A 159 -14.52 -4.45 -9.37
CA PRO A 159 -14.78 -4.78 -7.97
C PRO A 159 -15.82 -5.89 -7.93
N GLN A 160 -15.47 -7.05 -7.37
CA GLN A 160 -16.48 -8.04 -7.00
C GLN A 160 -17.38 -7.34 -5.98
N GLU A 161 -18.63 -7.09 -6.39
CA GLU A 161 -19.69 -6.49 -5.58
C GLU A 161 -20.01 -7.35 -4.34
#